data_AF-A0A3N0EIM6-F1
#
_entry.id   AF-A0A3N0EIM6-F1
#
_cell.length_a   1.000
_cell.length_b   1.000
_cell.length_c   1.000
_cell.angle_alpha   90.00
_cell.angle_beta   90.00
_cell.angle_gamma   90.00
#
_symmetry.space_group_name_H-M   'P 1'
#
loop_
_entity.id
_entity.type
_entity.pdbx_description
1 polymer ?
#
loop_
_entity_poly.entity_id
_entity_poly.type
_entity_poly.pdbx_seq_one_letter_code
_entity_poly.pdbx_strand_id
1 'polypeptide(L)'
;MSLFDRFYTEPYVKLGNRLLNILLAAVICCNLVNLYFVFDLYGYHEIIKYLPDNSMKSQSPRNLAIPLYLNSLANMLLLFICLMARLSR
;
A
#
# COMPACT_ATOMS: atom_id res chain seq x y z
N MET A 1 0.98 39.34 4.20
CA MET A 1 1.42 38.16 4.95
C MET A 1 2.00 38.64 6.27
N SER A 2 1.39 38.32 7.40
CA SER A 2 1.81 38.86 8.71
C SER A 2 3.11 38.19 9.19
N LEU A 3 3.93 38.88 10.00
CA LEU A 3 5.12 38.30 10.64
C LEU A 3 4.77 37.07 11.50
N PHE A 4 3.54 37.01 12.01
CA PHE A 4 3.00 35.90 12.78
C PHE A 4 2.76 34.65 11.92
N ASP A 5 2.21 34.81 10.70
CA ASP A 5 2.04 33.71 9.74
C ASP A 5 3.37 33.08 9.33
N ARG A 6 4.44 33.88 9.25
CA ARG A 6 5.73 33.34 8.83
C ARG A 6 6.40 32.49 9.91
N PHE A 7 6.31 32.91 11.16
CA PHE A 7 6.98 32.22 12.28
C PHE A 7 6.27 30.93 12.69
N TYR A 8 4.94 30.89 12.58
CA TYR A 8 4.18 29.71 12.95
C TYR A 8 3.88 28.82 11.74
N THR A 9 3.41 29.36 10.61
CA THR A 9 2.82 28.54 9.54
C THR A 9 3.86 27.84 8.66
N GLU A 10 5.00 28.48 8.35
CA GLU A 10 6.06 27.87 7.53
C GLU A 10 6.66 26.56 8.10
N PRO A 11 7.07 26.46 9.38
CA PRO A 11 7.64 25.23 9.92
C PRO A 11 6.62 24.07 9.95
N TYR A 12 5.35 24.35 10.24
CA TYR A 12 4.30 23.31 10.24
C TYR A 12 4.01 22.79 8.83
N VAL A 13 3.96 23.66 7.81
CA VAL A 13 3.79 23.22 6.42
C VAL A 13 4.98 22.37 5.95
N LYS A 14 6.20 22.75 6.32
CA LYS A 14 7.41 21.99 5.99
C LYS A 14 7.42 20.61 6.66
N LEU A 15 7.00 20.54 7.93
CA LEU A 15 6.86 19.27 8.65
C LEU A 15 5.79 18.38 8.01
N GLY A 16 4.61 18.94 7.70
CA GLY A 16 3.51 18.22 7.04
C GLY A 16 3.93 17.61 5.71
N ASN A 17 4.65 18.38 4.88
CA ASN A 17 5.16 17.89 3.59
C ASN A 17 6.18 16.75 3.74
N ARG A 18 7.02 16.78 4.77
CA ARG A 18 7.97 15.69 5.06
C ARG A 18 7.25 14.41 5.47
N LEU A 19 6.29 14.52 6.40
CA LEU A 19 5.48 13.38 6.83
C LEU A 19 4.71 12.76 5.65
N LEU A 20 4.13 13.59 4.79
CA LEU A 20 3.41 13.13 3.61
C LEU A 20 4.33 12.40 2.63
N ASN A 21 5.56 12.89 2.41
CA ASN A 21 6.55 12.20 1.58
C ASN A 21 6.96 10.83 2.16
N ILE A 22 7.14 10.74 3.49
CA ILE A 22 7.45 9.47 4.16
C ILE A 22 6.30 8.49 4.02
N LEU A 23 5.06 8.95 4.22
CA LEU A 23 3.86 8.14 4.05
C LEU A 23 3.72 7.64 2.61
N LEU A 24 3.94 8.51 1.61
CA LEU A 24 3.95 8.13 0.19
C LEU A 24 4.99 7.02 -0.07
N ALA A 25 6.22 7.21 0.40
CA ALA A 25 7.29 6.21 0.24
C ALA A 25 6.91 4.88 0.90
N ALA A 26 6.37 4.91 2.12
CA ALA A 26 5.91 3.72 2.83
C ALA A 26 4.80 2.99 2.06
N VAL A 27 3.82 3.71 1.52
CA VAL A 27 2.72 3.12 0.73
C VAL A 27 3.27 2.48 -0.56
N ILE A 28 4.23 3.11 -1.24
CA ILE A 28 4.88 2.52 -2.42
C ILE A 28 5.58 1.21 -2.04
N CYS A 29 6.39 1.22 -0.98
CA CYS A 29 7.08 0.02 -0.50
C CYS A 29 6.10 -1.10 -0.11
N CYS A 30 5.04 -0.79 0.63
CA CYS A 30 4.00 -1.75 1.00
C CYS A 30 3.31 -2.36 -0.22
N ASN A 31 3.05 -1.56 -1.27
CA ASN A 31 2.48 -2.09 -2.51
C ASN A 31 3.45 -3.02 -3.26
N LEU A 32 4.75 -2.72 -3.28
CA LEU A 32 5.74 -3.61 -3.89
C LEU A 32 5.85 -4.95 -3.14
N VAL A 33 5.89 -4.90 -1.81
CA VAL A 33 5.87 -6.11 -0.96
C VAL A 33 4.59 -6.92 -1.19
N ASN A 34 3.45 -6.24 -1.28
CA ASN A 34 2.17 -6.89 -1.56
C ASN A 34 2.17 -7.56 -2.95
N LEU A 35 2.69 -6.88 -3.98
CA LEU A 35 2.79 -7.44 -5.33
C LEU A 35 3.71 -8.66 -5.37
N TYR A 36 4.83 -8.62 -4.65
CA TYR A 36 5.72 -9.78 -4.49
C TYR A 36 5.00 -10.96 -3.83
N PHE A 37 4.25 -10.70 -2.76
CA PHE A 37 3.47 -11.73 -2.06
C PHE A 37 2.39 -12.33 -2.96
N VAL A 38 1.69 -11.51 -3.76
CA VAL A 38 0.73 -11.97 -4.76
C VAL A 38 1.41 -12.87 -5.79
N PHE A 39 2.55 -12.45 -6.32
CA PHE A 39 3.32 -13.23 -7.29
C PHE A 39 3.72 -14.59 -6.71
N ASP A 40 4.20 -14.61 -5.47
CA ASP A 40 4.54 -15.85 -4.75
C ASP A 40 3.29 -16.73 -4.58
N LEU A 41 2.14 -16.16 -4.18
CA LEU A 41 0.85 -16.88 -4.06
C LEU A 41 0.40 -17.54 -5.35
N TYR A 42 0.65 -16.93 -6.52
CA TYR A 42 0.31 -17.52 -7.81
C TYR A 42 1.18 -18.74 -8.15
N GLY A 43 2.38 -18.86 -7.57
CA GLY A 43 3.26 -20.01 -7.72
C GLY A 43 2.78 -21.25 -6.94
N TYR A 44 2.07 -21.05 -5.83
CA TYR A 44 1.51 -22.16 -5.07
C TYR A 44 0.26 -22.73 -5.75
N HIS A 45 0.28 -24.03 -6.02
CA HIS A 45 -0.90 -24.73 -6.54
C HIS A 45 -1.95 -24.97 -5.44
N GLU A 46 -1.50 -25.24 -4.21
CA GLU A 46 -2.37 -25.52 -3.06
C GLU A 46 -1.78 -24.96 -1.77
N ILE A 47 -2.62 -24.37 -0.91
CA ILE A 47 -2.28 -24.11 0.49
C ILE A 47 -2.83 -25.28 1.31
N ILE A 48 -1.95 -26.00 2.00
CA ILE A 48 -2.33 -27.09 2.89
C ILE A 48 -2.62 -26.49 4.26
N LYS A 49 -3.88 -26.62 4.71
CA LYS A 49 -4.27 -26.29 6.09
C LYS A 49 -4.61 -27.58 6.82
N TYR A 50 -3.93 -27.82 7.94
CA TYR A 50 -4.24 -28.91 8.86
C TYR A 50 -5.35 -28.47 9.80
N LEU A 51 -6.45 -29.21 9.83
CA LEU A 51 -7.54 -28.99 10.77
C LEU A 51 -7.24 -29.70 12.11
N PRO A 52 -7.91 -29.31 13.22
CA PRO A 52 -7.72 -29.92 14.55
C PRO A 52 -8.00 -31.43 14.60
N ASP A 53 -8.82 -31.91 13.66
CA ASP A 53 -9.19 -33.31 13.42
C ASP A 53 -8.19 -34.05 12.51
N ASN A 54 -6.99 -33.50 12.29
CA ASN A 54 -5.95 -34.01 11.39
C ASN A 54 -6.38 -34.15 9.92
N SER A 55 -7.55 -33.63 9.54
CA SER A 55 -7.97 -33.60 8.14
C SER A 55 -7.20 -32.52 7.38
N MET A 56 -6.83 -32.83 6.13
CA MET A 56 -6.17 -31.90 5.23
C MET A 56 -7.23 -31.18 4.40
N LYS A 57 -7.30 -29.85 4.51
CA LYS A 57 -8.10 -29.03 3.60
C LYS A 57 -7.17 -28.30 2.65
N SER A 58 -7.13 -28.78 1.40
CA SER A 58 -6.53 -28.04 0.29
C SER A 58 -7.49 -26.94 -0.14
N GLN A 59 -7.02 -25.69 -0.15
CA GLN A 59 -7.69 -24.60 -0.85
C GLN A 59 -6.71 -23.92 -1.79
N SER A 60 -7.21 -23.54 -2.96
CA SER A 60 -6.40 -22.79 -3.91
C SER A 60 -6.08 -21.40 -3.32
N PRO A 61 -4.79 -21.02 -3.20
CA PRO A 61 -4.36 -19.67 -2.79
C PRO A 61 -4.88 -18.57 -3.71
N ARG A 62 -5.29 -18.94 -4.93
CA ARG A 62 -5.71 -18.00 -5.97
C ARG A 62 -6.90 -17.13 -5.55
N ASN A 63 -7.81 -17.66 -4.73
CA ASN A 63 -8.94 -16.86 -4.20
C ASN A 63 -8.49 -15.74 -3.26
N LEU A 64 -7.31 -15.86 -2.61
CA LEU A 64 -6.72 -14.82 -1.79
C LEU A 64 -5.84 -13.89 -2.65
N ALA A 65 -5.15 -14.42 -3.65
CA ALA A 65 -4.29 -13.64 -4.54
C ALA A 65 -5.06 -12.54 -5.31
N ILE A 66 -6.27 -12.86 -5.80
CA ILE A 66 -7.11 -11.93 -6.58
C ILE A 66 -7.46 -10.64 -5.81
N PRO A 67 -8.05 -10.68 -4.60
CA PRO A 67 -8.36 -9.45 -3.87
C PRO A 67 -7.10 -8.68 -3.45
N LEU A 68 -6.01 -9.36 -3.08
CA LEU A 68 -4.74 -8.67 -2.77
C LEU A 68 -4.16 -7.95 -3.99
N TYR A 69 -4.28 -8.55 -5.18
CA TYR A 69 -3.88 -7.94 -6.44
C TYR A 69 -4.72 -6.71 -6.79
N LEU A 70 -6.05 -6.82 -6.72
CA LEU A 70 -6.96 -5.70 -6.97
C LEU A 70 -6.72 -4.54 -6.00
N ASN A 71 -6.49 -4.85 -4.72
CA ASN A 71 -6.14 -3.86 -3.71
C ASN A 71 -4.82 -3.16 -4.03
N SER A 72 -3.80 -3.91 -4.49
CA SER A 72 -2.52 -3.33 -4.92
C SER A 72 -2.68 -2.38 -6.11
N LEU A 73 -3.48 -2.77 -7.09
CA LEU A 73 -3.79 -1.95 -8.28
C LEU A 73 -4.50 -0.65 -7.89
N ALA A 74 -5.54 -0.74 -7.06
CA ALA A 74 -6.29 0.42 -6.59
C ALA A 74 -5.40 1.40 -5.82
N ASN A 75 -4.54 0.88 -4.93
CA ASN A 75 -3.59 1.69 -4.18
C ASN A 75 -2.58 2.40 -5.09
N MET A 76 -2.03 1.72 -6.10
CA MET A 76 -1.11 2.35 -7.07
C MET A 76 -1.81 3.44 -7.89
N LEU A 77 -3.06 3.21 -8.30
CA LEU A 77 -3.85 4.19 -9.02
C LEU A 77 -4.15 5.43 -8.17
N LEU A 78 -4.52 5.24 -6.90
CA LEU A 78 -4.71 6.35 -5.96
C LEU A 78 -3.42 7.14 -5.76
N LEU A 79 -2.28 6.46 -5.59
CA LEU A 79 -0.95 7.06 -5.50
C LEU A 79 -0.65 7.93 -6.72
N PHE A 80 -0.92 7.42 -7.92
CA PHE A 80 -0.73 8.15 -9.16
C PHE A 80 -1.59 9.42 -9.21
N ILE A 81 -2.88 9.33 -8.86
CA ILE A 81 -3.78 10.48 -8.81
C ILE A 81 -3.27 11.53 -7.81
N CYS A 82 -2.86 11.11 -6.60
CA CYS A 82 -2.32 12.01 -5.59
C CYS A 82 -1.05 12.72 -6.05
N LEU A 83 -0.15 12.01 -6.75
CA LEU A 83 1.07 12.60 -7.31
C LEU A 83 0.77 13.59 -8.43
N MET A 84 -0.14 13.24 -9.35
CA MET A 84 -0.55 14.13 -10.44
C MET A 84 -1.25 15.39 -9.93
N ALA A 85 -2.15 15.26 -8.94
CA ALA A 85 -2.82 16.40 -8.31
C ALA A 85 -1.84 17.33 -7.59
N ARG A 86 -0.73 16.79 -7.08
CA ARG A 86 0.34 17.59 -6.46
C ARG A 86 1.26 18.24 -7.49
N LEU A 87 1.54 17.57 -8.60
CA LEU A 87 2.35 18.12 -9.70
C LEU A 87 1.60 19.23 -10.43
N SER A 88 0.28 19.14 -10.53
CA SER A 88 -0.57 20.14 -11.18
C SER A 88 -0.81 21.40 -10.33
N ARG A 89 -0.24 21.46 -9.12
CA ARG A 89 -0.45 22.53 -8.14
C ARG A 89 0.84 23.29 -7.91
#